data_AF-A0A412K9Y7-F1
#
_entry.id   AF-A0A412K9Y7-F1
#
_cell.length_a   1.000
_cell.length_b   1.000
_cell.length_c   1.000
_cell.angle_alpha   90.00
_cell.angle_beta   90.00
_cell.angle_gamma   90.00
#
_symmetry.space_group_name_H-M   'P 1'
#
loop_
_entity.id
_entity.type
_entity.pdbx_description
1 polymer ?
#
loop_
_entity_poly.entity_id
_entity_poly.type
_entity_poly.pdbx_seq_one_letter_code
_entity_poly.pdbx_strand_id
1 'polypeptide(L)'
;MKIDIVSVFPEYFEVLNLSLLGKAQEKGLVEVTAHNLRDWTHDVHHSVDDTPVGGGAGMVMKPEVWSECLDELLHLEPTTVTCDSTVTCDSTADADDTASADAAEPAESATEIAANADTVPATDRPVLIFPSPSAPLFTQQDATELSHANHLLFGCGRYEGYDARIPQYYRAQGIDVREYSIGDYVLNGGEVAVSVMLEAITRLLPGFMGNAASIVEESYTGENALLEHRQYTKPADWRGIKVPDVLLSGDHAKVDRFRRDEALAKTNELRPDLIEALDCSKLDKADRKTLMALGWEVSGAHPRQR
;
A
#
# COMPACT_ATOMS: atom_id res chain seq x y z
N MET A 1 -1.98 -7.81 -15.80
CA MET A 1 -1.16 -7.59 -14.60
C MET A 1 -0.99 -8.92 -13.88
N LYS A 2 0.24 -9.28 -13.51
CA LYS A 2 0.56 -10.44 -12.67
C LYS A 2 0.69 -10.00 -11.22
N ILE A 3 0.14 -10.77 -10.29
CA ILE A 3 0.21 -10.50 -8.86
C ILE A 3 0.62 -11.79 -8.15
N ASP A 4 1.78 -11.78 -7.52
CA ASP A 4 2.24 -12.84 -6.64
C ASP A 4 2.10 -12.38 -5.20
N ILE A 5 1.61 -13.26 -4.32
CA ILE A 5 1.43 -12.97 -2.89
C ILE A 5 2.10 -14.07 -2.09
N VAL A 6 3.03 -13.73 -1.23
CA VAL A 6 3.72 -14.66 -0.34
C VAL A 6 3.11 -14.53 1.05
N SER A 7 2.57 -15.63 1.57
CA SER A 7 1.97 -15.69 2.90
C SER A 7 2.13 -17.09 3.50
N VAL A 8 2.02 -17.21 4.82
CA VAL A 8 1.91 -18.51 5.50
C VAL A 8 0.45 -19.01 5.59
N PHE A 9 -0.51 -18.22 5.08
CA PHE A 9 -1.94 -18.51 4.97
C PHE A 9 -2.46 -18.14 3.56
N PRO A 10 -1.98 -18.79 2.49
CA PRO A 10 -2.41 -18.48 1.13
C PRO A 10 -3.92 -18.61 0.92
N GLU A 11 -4.60 -19.49 1.68
CA GLU A 11 -6.04 -19.69 1.62
C GLU A 11 -6.84 -18.43 2.03
N TYR A 12 -6.21 -17.48 2.73
CA TYR A 12 -6.81 -16.18 3.04
C TYR A 12 -7.26 -15.44 1.77
N PHE A 13 -6.56 -15.66 0.66
CA PHE A 13 -6.79 -14.98 -0.61
C PHE A 13 -7.81 -15.71 -1.51
N GLU A 14 -8.42 -16.81 -1.08
CA GLU A 14 -9.53 -17.44 -1.82
C GLU A 14 -10.69 -16.46 -2.06
N VAL A 15 -10.87 -15.48 -1.17
CA VAL A 15 -11.87 -14.41 -1.29
C VAL A 15 -11.68 -13.56 -2.56
N LEU A 16 -10.47 -13.51 -3.12
CA LEU A 16 -10.18 -12.75 -4.34
C LEU A 16 -10.87 -13.35 -5.59
N ASN A 17 -11.31 -14.60 -5.51
CA ASN A 17 -12.09 -15.25 -6.57
C ASN A 17 -13.56 -14.81 -6.62
N LEU A 18 -14.00 -13.93 -5.71
CA LEU A 18 -15.37 -13.45 -5.64
C LEU A 18 -15.57 -12.14 -6.45
N SER A 19 -16.84 -11.83 -6.73
CA SER A 19 -17.28 -10.52 -7.23
C SER A 19 -16.56 -10.05 -8.51
N LEU A 20 -16.19 -8.76 -8.59
CA LEU A 20 -15.53 -8.15 -9.75
C LEU A 20 -14.11 -8.67 -9.97
N LEU A 21 -13.37 -8.93 -8.88
CA LEU A 21 -12.00 -9.42 -8.98
C LEU A 21 -11.96 -10.84 -9.57
N GLY A 22 -12.82 -11.75 -9.11
CA GLY A 22 -12.99 -13.07 -9.72
C GLY A 22 -13.30 -13.00 -11.22
N LYS A 23 -14.24 -12.13 -11.62
CA LYS A 23 -14.55 -11.89 -13.05
C LYS A 23 -13.39 -11.31 -13.83
N ALA A 24 -12.56 -10.48 -13.21
CA ALA A 24 -11.37 -9.91 -13.85
C ALA A 24 -10.32 -11.00 -14.12
N GLN A 25 -10.15 -11.93 -13.19
CA GLN A 25 -9.29 -13.11 -13.39
C GLN A 25 -9.81 -14.04 -14.48
N GLU A 26 -11.11 -14.37 -14.49
CA GLU A 26 -11.73 -15.21 -15.54
C GLU A 26 -11.55 -14.62 -16.95
N LYS A 27 -11.48 -13.28 -17.05
CA LYS A 27 -11.25 -12.56 -18.31
C LYS A 27 -9.77 -12.37 -18.64
N GLY A 28 -8.85 -12.82 -17.78
CA GLY A 28 -7.41 -12.64 -17.94
C GLY A 28 -6.93 -11.19 -17.81
N LEU A 29 -7.69 -10.31 -17.15
CA LEU A 29 -7.27 -8.92 -16.89
C LEU A 29 -6.17 -8.85 -15.83
N VAL A 30 -6.28 -9.72 -14.83
CA VAL A 30 -5.34 -9.87 -13.72
C VAL A 30 -5.17 -11.35 -13.41
N GLU A 31 -3.95 -11.75 -13.06
CA GLU A 31 -3.64 -13.09 -12.57
C GLU A 31 -3.11 -12.92 -11.15
N VAL A 32 -3.74 -13.60 -10.18
CA VAL A 32 -3.32 -13.55 -8.78
C VAL A 32 -2.94 -14.95 -8.32
N THR A 33 -1.73 -15.09 -7.79
CA THR A 33 -1.19 -16.35 -7.27
C THR A 33 -0.73 -16.13 -5.83
N ALA A 34 -1.29 -16.91 -4.90
CA ALA A 34 -0.85 -16.93 -3.51
C ALA A 34 0.04 -18.15 -3.26
N HIS A 35 1.26 -17.89 -2.77
CA HIS A 35 2.30 -18.87 -2.49
C HIS A 35 2.42 -19.09 -0.98
N ASN A 36 2.54 -20.35 -0.56
CA ASN A 36 2.81 -20.66 0.84
C ASN A 36 4.31 -20.49 1.11
N LEU A 37 4.70 -19.53 1.94
CA LEU A 37 6.12 -19.33 2.28
C LEU A 37 6.77 -20.59 2.87
N ARG A 38 5.96 -21.47 3.49
CA ARG A 38 6.44 -22.74 4.05
C ARG A 38 7.01 -23.70 3.00
N ASP A 39 6.69 -23.51 1.72
CA ASP A 39 7.19 -24.36 0.66
C ASP A 39 8.72 -24.18 0.41
N TRP A 40 9.31 -23.08 0.92
CA TRP A 40 10.75 -22.80 0.89
C TRP A 40 11.46 -23.12 2.22
N THR A 41 10.87 -23.97 3.06
CA THR A 41 11.50 -24.43 4.29
C THR A 41 12.08 -25.83 4.12
N HIS A 42 13.23 -26.07 4.77
CA HIS A 42 13.97 -27.34 4.64
C HIS A 42 14.00 -28.16 5.93
N ASP A 43 13.46 -27.62 7.03
CA ASP A 43 13.33 -28.33 8.29
C ASP A 43 12.03 -29.12 8.40
N VAL A 44 12.01 -30.14 9.26
CA VAL A 44 10.85 -31.04 9.44
C VAL A 44 9.60 -30.31 9.95
N HIS A 45 9.77 -29.16 10.61
CA HIS A 45 8.66 -28.39 11.19
C HIS A 45 8.16 -27.27 10.28
N HIS A 46 8.75 -27.10 9.10
CA HIS A 46 8.43 -26.03 8.17
C HIS A 46 8.45 -24.64 8.83
N SER A 47 9.55 -24.36 9.54
CA SER A 47 9.73 -23.21 10.40
C SER A 47 10.11 -21.97 9.58
N VAL A 48 9.24 -20.96 9.59
CA VAL A 48 9.40 -19.71 8.83
C VAL A 48 9.89 -18.55 9.70
N ASP A 49 10.08 -18.78 10.99
CA ASP A 49 10.35 -17.77 12.01
C ASP A 49 11.33 -18.27 13.07
N ASP A 50 12.03 -17.34 13.71
CA ASP A 50 12.95 -17.59 14.83
C ASP A 50 12.87 -16.46 15.87
N THR A 51 13.51 -16.67 17.01
CA THR A 51 13.59 -15.69 18.10
C THR A 51 14.34 -14.41 17.66
N PRO A 52 13.90 -13.22 18.09
CA PRO A 52 14.57 -11.97 17.74
C PRO A 52 15.97 -11.86 18.37
N VAL A 53 16.94 -11.40 17.57
CA VAL A 53 18.28 -11.04 18.07
C VAL A 53 18.18 -9.88 19.05
N GLY A 54 18.88 -9.98 20.19
CA GLY A 54 18.78 -9.01 21.30
C GLY A 54 17.74 -9.38 22.35
N GLY A 55 17.02 -10.50 22.15
CA GLY A 55 15.96 -10.96 23.05
C GLY A 55 14.66 -10.18 22.88
N GLY A 56 13.65 -10.55 23.67
CA GLY A 56 12.29 -10.01 23.56
C GLY A 56 11.25 -11.13 23.44
N ALA A 57 9.97 -10.75 23.52
CA ALA A 57 8.88 -11.66 23.22
C ALA A 57 8.61 -11.68 21.70
N GLY A 58 7.96 -12.74 21.22
CA GLY A 58 7.57 -12.87 19.82
C GLY A 58 8.62 -13.59 18.96
N MET A 59 8.35 -13.61 17.66
CA MET A 59 9.15 -14.30 16.64
C MET A 59 9.32 -13.37 15.44
N VAL A 60 10.42 -13.51 14.70
CA VAL A 60 10.73 -12.75 13.48
C VAL A 60 10.89 -13.73 12.33
N MET A 61 10.29 -13.42 11.17
CA MET A 61 10.36 -14.32 10.02
C MET A 61 11.78 -14.37 9.44
N LYS A 62 12.24 -15.59 9.13
CA LYS A 62 13.62 -15.91 8.75
C LYS A 62 13.99 -15.33 7.38
N PRO A 63 15.13 -14.61 7.26
CA PRO A 63 15.56 -14.07 5.98
C PRO A 63 15.91 -15.13 4.94
N GLU A 64 16.40 -16.31 5.36
CA GLU A 64 16.79 -17.38 4.43
C GLU A 64 15.57 -17.88 3.64
N VAL A 65 14.48 -18.19 4.34
CA VAL A 65 13.22 -18.68 3.75
C VAL A 65 12.61 -17.61 2.83
N TRP A 66 12.61 -16.35 3.28
CA TRP A 66 12.16 -15.24 2.45
C TRP A 66 13.02 -15.05 1.20
N SER A 67 14.36 -15.16 1.33
CA SER A 67 15.26 -14.94 0.20
C SER A 67 15.12 -16.01 -0.87
N GLU A 68 15.02 -17.29 -0.50
CA GLU A 68 14.83 -18.37 -1.48
C GLU A 68 13.51 -18.19 -2.26
N CYS A 69 12.43 -17.84 -1.55
CA CYS A 69 11.13 -17.57 -2.16
C CYS A 69 11.17 -16.35 -3.09
N LEU A 70 11.69 -15.23 -2.61
CA LEU A 70 11.71 -13.98 -3.38
C LEU A 70 12.68 -14.04 -4.56
N ASP A 71 13.84 -14.68 -4.43
CA ASP A 71 14.79 -14.87 -5.53
C ASP A 71 14.16 -15.71 -6.65
N GLU A 72 13.43 -16.77 -6.32
CA GLU A 72 12.73 -17.59 -7.32
C GLU A 72 11.63 -16.79 -8.04
N LEU A 73 10.77 -16.08 -7.28
CA LEU A 73 9.65 -15.31 -7.83
C LEU A 73 10.11 -14.06 -8.60
N LEU A 74 11.27 -13.49 -8.26
CA LEU A 74 11.89 -12.36 -8.95
C LEU A 74 12.86 -12.80 -10.06
N HIS A 75 13.07 -14.10 -10.23
CA HIS A 75 14.02 -14.69 -11.19
C HIS A 75 15.46 -14.17 -11.02
N LEU A 76 15.92 -14.06 -9.77
CA LEU A 76 17.29 -13.71 -9.42
C LEU A 76 18.14 -14.97 -9.28
N GLU A 77 19.42 -14.87 -9.62
CA GLU A 77 20.37 -15.96 -9.40
C GLU A 77 20.58 -16.16 -7.89
N PRO A 78 20.44 -17.39 -7.36
CA PRO A 78 20.57 -17.65 -5.93
C PRO A 78 21.95 -17.21 -5.43
N THR A 79 21.97 -16.23 -4.52
CA THR A 79 23.19 -15.92 -3.79
C THR A 79 23.26 -16.85 -2.59
N THR A 80 24.25 -17.75 -2.54
CA THR A 80 24.37 -18.72 -1.44
C THR A 80 24.46 -18.00 -0.09
N VAL A 81 23.40 -18.09 0.72
CA VAL A 81 23.41 -17.63 2.11
C VAL A 81 24.04 -18.73 2.97
N THR A 82 25.23 -18.46 3.51
CA THR A 82 25.88 -19.39 4.46
C THR A 82 25.21 -19.27 5.83
N CYS A 83 24.44 -20.28 6.21
CA CYS A 83 23.80 -20.38 7.52
C CYS A 83 24.83 -20.84 8.57
N ASP A 84 25.59 -19.93 9.18
CA ASP A 84 26.47 -20.29 10.30
C ASP A 84 25.63 -20.44 11.57
N SER A 85 25.36 -21.69 11.96
CA SER A 85 24.46 -22.05 13.07
C SER A 85 25.06 -21.82 14.48
N THR A 86 25.94 -20.82 14.67
CA THR A 86 26.75 -20.69 15.90
C THR A 86 26.57 -19.40 16.68
N VAL A 87 25.38 -18.78 16.65
CA VAL A 87 25.05 -17.72 17.63
C VAL A 87 23.98 -18.24 18.60
N THR A 88 24.41 -19.09 19.53
CA THR A 88 23.65 -19.35 20.76
C THR A 88 23.87 -18.18 21.72
N CYS A 89 22.87 -17.32 21.88
CA CYS A 89 22.84 -16.28 22.91
C CYS A 89 22.43 -16.88 24.26
N ASP A 90 23.31 -17.71 24.84
CA ASP A 90 23.10 -18.21 26.20
C ASP A 90 23.34 -17.07 27.20
N SER A 91 22.26 -16.50 27.71
CA SER A 91 22.28 -15.31 28.56
C SER A 91 22.20 -15.69 30.03
N THR A 92 23.32 -16.13 30.59
CA THR A 92 23.57 -16.10 32.04
C THR A 92 25.02 -15.75 32.33
N ALA A 93 25.34 -14.48 32.57
CA ALA A 93 26.49 -14.09 33.38
C ALA A 93 26.38 -12.63 33.82
N ASP A 94 26.76 -12.43 35.08
CA ASP A 94 26.65 -11.25 35.92
C ASP A 94 27.27 -9.97 35.36
N ALA A 95 26.70 -8.86 35.86
CA ALA A 95 27.31 -7.54 35.85
C ALA A 95 28.58 -7.54 36.71
N ASP A 96 29.73 -7.17 36.12
CA ASP A 96 30.65 -6.25 36.77
C ASP A 96 31.62 -5.57 35.79
N ASP A 97 31.61 -4.25 35.91
CA ASP A 97 32.68 -3.25 35.88
C ASP A 97 33.80 -3.16 34.80
N THR A 98 34.08 -1.87 34.53
CA THR A 98 35.29 -1.21 34.05
C THR A 98 35.51 -0.93 32.55
N ALA A 99 35.74 0.37 32.33
CA ALA A 99 36.05 1.07 31.11
C ALA A 99 37.48 0.84 30.59
N SER A 100 37.68 0.98 29.28
CA SER A 100 38.75 1.82 28.74
C SER A 100 38.50 2.13 27.26
N ALA A 101 38.85 3.34 26.88
CA ALA A 101 38.92 3.84 25.52
C ALA A 101 40.10 3.22 24.76
N ASP A 102 39.96 3.07 23.45
CA ASP A 102 41.03 3.49 22.53
C ASP A 102 40.50 3.80 21.13
N ALA A 103 41.18 4.75 20.49
CA ALA A 103 40.83 5.36 19.22
C ALA A 103 41.60 4.76 18.04
N ALA A 104 41.09 5.07 16.84
CA ALA A 104 41.78 5.24 15.55
C ALA A 104 41.43 4.26 14.41
N GLU A 105 40.98 4.90 13.33
CA GLU A 105 40.76 4.51 11.93
C GLU A 105 42.02 3.94 11.20
N PRO A 106 42.08 3.74 9.85
CA PRO A 106 41.08 3.83 8.77
C PRO A 106 41.13 2.64 7.76
N ALA A 107 40.22 2.60 6.77
CA ALA A 107 40.57 2.25 5.37
C ALA A 107 39.38 2.35 4.42
N GLU A 108 39.54 3.20 3.40
CA GLU A 108 38.78 3.21 2.15
C GLU A 108 39.16 2.02 1.24
N SER A 109 38.22 1.72 0.34
CA SER A 109 38.40 1.11 -1.00
C SER A 109 38.33 -0.42 -1.11
N ALA A 110 37.21 -0.88 -1.68
CA ALA A 110 37.21 -1.99 -2.63
C ALA A 110 36.17 -1.71 -3.73
N THR A 111 36.68 -1.81 -4.95
CA THR A 111 36.17 -1.39 -6.25
C THR A 111 35.13 -2.35 -6.82
N GLU A 112 34.24 -1.79 -7.64
CA GLU A 112 33.63 -2.37 -8.87
C GLU A 112 33.08 -3.81 -8.80
N ILE A 113 31.76 -3.91 -8.61
CA ILE A 113 30.97 -5.04 -9.14
C ILE A 113 30.32 -4.56 -10.44
N ALA A 114 30.70 -5.22 -11.53
CA ALA A 114 30.25 -4.96 -12.88
C ALA A 114 28.74 -5.16 -13.02
N ALA A 115 28.02 -4.08 -13.32
CA ALA A 115 26.60 -4.11 -13.66
C ALA A 115 26.42 -4.62 -15.10
N ASN A 116 26.26 -5.93 -15.27
CA ASN A 116 25.53 -6.48 -16.42
C ASN A 116 24.08 -6.66 -16.00
N ALA A 117 23.32 -5.57 -16.01
CA ALA A 117 21.87 -5.64 -15.96
C ALA A 117 21.35 -5.45 -17.39
N ASP A 118 20.88 -6.53 -17.99
CA ASP A 118 20.03 -6.46 -19.18
C ASP A 118 18.92 -5.43 -18.91
N THR A 119 18.82 -4.45 -19.79
CA THR A 119 17.93 -3.30 -19.63
C THR A 119 16.50 -3.68 -19.97
N VAL A 120 15.87 -4.44 -19.08
CA VAL A 120 14.42 -4.58 -19.00
C VAL A 120 13.82 -3.17 -18.81
N PRO A 121 12.84 -2.75 -19.65
CA PRO A 121 12.15 -1.47 -19.46
C PRO A 121 11.65 -1.34 -18.02
N ALA A 122 11.73 -0.14 -17.44
CA ALA A 122 11.37 0.08 -16.03
C ALA A 122 9.94 -0.39 -15.66
N THR A 123 9.02 -0.44 -16.64
CA THR A 123 7.63 -0.90 -16.46
C THR A 123 7.46 -2.42 -16.42
N ASP A 124 8.47 -3.18 -16.83
CA ASP A 124 8.46 -4.65 -16.83
C ASP A 124 9.11 -5.25 -15.59
N ARG A 125 9.69 -4.42 -14.71
CA ARG A 125 10.28 -4.90 -13.45
C ARG A 125 9.19 -5.07 -12.38
N PRO A 126 9.23 -6.15 -11.58
CA PRO A 126 8.28 -6.34 -10.49
C PRO A 126 8.43 -5.26 -9.42
N VAL A 127 7.31 -4.83 -8.84
CA VAL A 127 7.30 -4.01 -7.62
C VAL A 127 7.10 -4.94 -6.42
N LEU A 128 8.07 -4.99 -5.52
CA LEU A 128 8.00 -5.78 -4.27
C LEU A 128 7.42 -4.92 -3.16
N ILE A 129 6.32 -5.35 -2.55
CA ILE A 129 5.56 -4.57 -1.59
C ILE A 129 5.42 -5.34 -0.27
N PHE A 130 5.81 -4.69 0.83
CA PHE A 130 5.60 -5.22 2.17
C PHE A 130 4.64 -4.32 2.98
N PRO A 131 3.54 -4.85 3.51
CA PRO A 131 2.74 -4.13 4.48
C PRO A 131 3.48 -3.99 5.81
N SER A 132 3.54 -2.76 6.34
CA SER A 132 4.12 -2.48 7.66
C SER A 132 3.42 -1.26 8.29
N PRO A 133 2.98 -1.33 9.56
CA PRO A 133 2.32 -0.19 10.21
C PRO A 133 3.25 1.01 10.44
N SER A 134 4.57 0.82 10.40
CA SER A 134 5.58 1.88 10.54
C SER A 134 5.95 2.56 9.22
N ALA A 135 5.40 2.09 8.09
CA ALA A 135 5.67 2.63 6.78
C ALA A 135 4.72 3.79 6.42
N PRO A 136 5.02 4.58 5.36
CA PRO A 136 4.12 5.60 4.86
C PRO A 136 2.72 5.05 4.55
N LEU A 137 1.68 5.86 4.76
CA LEU A 137 0.31 5.48 4.46
C LEU A 137 0.12 5.24 2.97
N PHE A 138 -0.53 4.13 2.63
CA PHE A 138 -1.00 3.82 1.28
C PHE A 138 -2.12 4.79 0.87
N THR A 139 -1.97 5.45 -0.26
CA THR A 139 -2.92 6.45 -0.76
C THR A 139 -3.57 6.05 -2.09
N GLN A 140 -4.61 6.77 -2.49
CA GLN A 140 -5.22 6.61 -3.80
C GLN A 140 -4.24 6.92 -4.96
N GLN A 141 -3.25 7.78 -4.71
CA GLN A 141 -2.18 8.06 -5.67
C GLN A 141 -1.29 6.83 -5.86
N ASP A 142 -0.88 6.17 -4.77
CA ASP A 142 -0.11 4.91 -4.82
C ASP A 142 -0.90 3.82 -5.56
N ALA A 143 -2.20 3.69 -5.26
CA ALA A 143 -3.06 2.72 -5.96
C ALA A 143 -3.10 2.97 -7.47
N THR A 144 -3.20 4.25 -7.88
CA THR A 144 -3.22 4.66 -9.28
C THR A 144 -1.89 4.36 -9.96
N GLU A 145 -0.77 4.69 -9.31
CA GLU A 145 0.57 4.41 -9.82
C GLU A 145 0.79 2.90 -10.00
N LEU A 146 0.53 2.11 -8.96
CA LEU A 146 0.70 0.66 -8.97
C LEU A 146 -0.25 -0.04 -9.95
N SER A 147 -1.39 0.57 -10.31
CA SER A 147 -2.31 0.02 -11.32
C SER A 147 -1.67 -0.08 -12.71
N HIS A 148 -0.58 0.66 -12.95
CA HIS A 148 0.17 0.63 -14.20
C HIS A 148 1.32 -0.38 -14.20
N ALA A 149 1.61 -1.03 -13.08
CA ALA A 149 2.65 -2.04 -13.00
C ALA A 149 2.23 -3.33 -13.74
N ASN A 150 3.18 -3.96 -14.43
CA ASN A 150 2.93 -5.24 -15.08
C ASN A 150 2.94 -6.40 -14.07
N HIS A 151 3.76 -6.30 -13.01
CA HIS A 151 3.93 -7.34 -11.99
C HIS A 151 4.05 -6.72 -10.59
N LEU A 152 3.20 -7.16 -9.67
CA LEU A 152 3.27 -6.85 -8.25
C LEU A 152 3.59 -8.12 -7.45
N LEU A 153 4.51 -8.03 -6.50
CA LEU A 153 4.85 -9.11 -5.58
C LEU A 153 4.64 -8.61 -4.14
N PHE A 154 3.76 -9.26 -3.38
CA PHE A 154 3.45 -8.87 -2.01
C PHE A 154 4.04 -9.84 -0.99
N GLY A 155 4.74 -9.34 0.01
CA GLY A 155 5.23 -10.12 1.14
C GLY A 155 4.40 -9.90 2.40
N CYS A 156 3.59 -10.88 2.82
CA CYS A 156 2.78 -10.79 4.03
C CYS A 156 3.60 -11.14 5.28
N GLY A 157 3.99 -10.13 6.05
CA GLY A 157 4.59 -10.32 7.38
C GLY A 157 3.61 -10.90 8.40
N ARG A 158 4.15 -11.66 9.36
CA ARG A 158 3.47 -12.20 10.56
C ARG A 158 4.38 -12.03 11.78
N TYR A 159 3.84 -12.35 12.96
CA TYR A 159 4.57 -12.24 14.23
C TYR A 159 5.02 -10.78 14.47
N GLU A 160 6.28 -10.55 14.82
CA GLU A 160 6.87 -9.20 14.92
C GLU A 160 7.25 -8.61 13.55
N GLY A 161 7.07 -9.37 12.48
CA GLY A 161 7.40 -9.00 11.11
C GLY A 161 8.47 -9.89 10.48
N TYR A 162 9.07 -9.38 9.42
CA TYR A 162 10.18 -10.01 8.70
C TYR A 162 11.51 -9.36 9.11
N ASP A 163 12.62 -10.06 8.91
CA ASP A 163 13.95 -9.52 9.16
C ASP A 163 14.18 -8.23 8.36
N ALA A 164 14.57 -7.14 9.05
CA ALA A 164 14.73 -5.82 8.46
C ALA A 164 15.76 -5.75 7.32
N ARG A 165 16.64 -6.74 7.21
CA ARG A 165 17.62 -6.85 6.11
C ARG A 165 16.97 -7.22 4.78
N ILE A 166 15.80 -7.87 4.77
CA ILE A 166 15.16 -8.35 3.54
C ILE A 166 14.84 -7.19 2.58
N PRO A 167 14.06 -6.14 2.94
CA PRO A 167 13.84 -5.03 2.03
C PRO A 167 15.12 -4.29 1.64
N GLN A 168 16.08 -4.17 2.57
CA GLN A 168 17.36 -3.49 2.33
C GLN A 168 18.16 -4.19 1.23
N TYR A 169 18.22 -5.53 1.29
CA TYR A 169 18.92 -6.35 0.30
C TYR A 169 18.31 -6.19 -1.10
N TYR A 170 17.00 -6.37 -1.24
CA TYR A 170 16.35 -6.28 -2.56
C TYR A 170 16.41 -4.86 -3.16
N ARG A 171 16.36 -3.81 -2.33
CA ARG A 171 16.64 -2.43 -2.78
C ARG A 171 18.05 -2.30 -3.34
N ALA A 172 19.04 -2.88 -2.66
CA ALA A 172 20.44 -2.86 -3.13
C ALA A 172 20.64 -3.65 -4.44
N GLN A 173 19.81 -4.66 -4.72
CA GLN A 173 19.78 -5.35 -6.02
C GLN A 173 19.04 -4.56 -7.13
N GLY A 174 18.53 -3.36 -6.82
CA GLY A 174 17.83 -2.52 -7.78
C GLY A 174 16.37 -2.91 -8.04
N ILE A 175 15.77 -3.70 -7.15
CA ILE A 175 14.33 -3.97 -7.13
C ILE A 175 13.58 -2.77 -6.55
N ASP A 176 12.43 -2.42 -7.13
CA ASP A 176 11.54 -1.42 -6.55
C ASP A 176 10.84 -2.03 -5.34
N VAL A 177 11.38 -1.77 -4.14
CA VAL A 177 10.83 -2.27 -2.87
C VAL A 177 10.12 -1.15 -2.12
N ARG A 178 8.82 -1.32 -1.95
CA ARG A 178 7.93 -0.38 -1.25
C ARG A 178 7.40 -0.98 0.03
N GLU A 179 7.23 -0.13 1.02
CA GLU A 179 6.62 -0.49 2.29
C GLU A 179 5.43 0.45 2.51
N TYR A 180 4.28 -0.11 2.89
CA TYR A 180 3.05 0.67 3.06
C TYR A 180 2.31 0.29 4.34
N SER A 181 1.81 1.31 5.04
CA SER A 181 0.80 1.17 6.09
C SER A 181 -0.59 1.40 5.52
N ILE A 182 -1.59 0.64 5.98
CA ILE A 182 -3.01 0.90 5.65
C ILE A 182 -3.73 1.73 6.75
N GLY A 183 -2.97 2.20 7.75
CA GLY A 183 -3.47 3.09 8.79
C GLY A 183 -2.74 2.94 10.12
N ASP A 184 -3.00 3.89 11.03
CA ASP A 184 -2.34 3.98 12.33
C ASP A 184 -2.95 3.00 13.36
N TYR A 185 -2.85 1.71 13.07
CA TYR A 185 -3.30 0.60 13.91
C TYR A 185 -2.51 -0.68 13.59
N VAL A 186 -2.59 -1.67 14.48
CA VAL A 186 -1.85 -2.94 14.37
C VAL A 186 -2.79 -4.10 14.04
N LEU A 187 -2.36 -4.97 13.14
CA LEU A 187 -3.08 -6.17 12.69
C LEU A 187 -2.23 -7.42 12.97
N ASN A 188 -2.85 -8.59 12.95
CA ASN A 188 -2.16 -9.85 13.20
C ASN A 188 -1.24 -10.31 12.04
N GLY A 189 -1.31 -9.65 10.89
CA GLY A 189 -0.58 -10.04 9.68
C GLY A 189 -0.88 -9.14 8.49
N GLY A 190 -0.02 -9.22 7.48
CA GLY A 190 -0.09 -8.41 6.28
C GLY A 190 -1.21 -8.79 5.30
N GLU A 191 -1.87 -9.94 5.45
CA GLU A 191 -2.79 -10.48 4.43
C GLU A 191 -4.01 -9.58 4.19
N VAL A 192 -4.56 -9.01 5.26
CA VAL A 192 -5.66 -8.04 5.15
C VAL A 192 -5.20 -6.75 4.49
N ALA A 193 -3.98 -6.30 4.76
CA ALA A 193 -3.42 -5.09 4.17
C ALA A 193 -3.14 -5.28 2.67
N VAL A 194 -2.62 -6.44 2.28
CA VAL A 194 -2.49 -6.84 0.87
C VAL A 194 -3.86 -6.88 0.20
N SER A 195 -4.87 -7.47 0.83
CA SER A 195 -6.23 -7.52 0.26
C SER A 195 -6.81 -6.12 0.00
N VAL A 196 -6.62 -5.18 0.94
CA VAL A 196 -7.03 -3.77 0.79
C VAL A 196 -6.30 -3.10 -0.37
N MET A 197 -4.97 -3.22 -0.44
CA MET A 197 -4.18 -2.64 -1.52
C MET A 197 -4.57 -3.23 -2.88
N LEU A 198 -4.74 -4.55 -2.97
CA LEU A 198 -5.16 -5.23 -4.19
C LEU A 198 -6.51 -4.75 -4.69
N GLU A 199 -7.50 -4.60 -3.81
CA GLU A 199 -8.81 -4.08 -4.20
C GLU A 199 -8.70 -2.65 -4.75
N ALA A 200 -7.93 -1.79 -4.09
CA ALA A 200 -7.73 -0.41 -4.50
C ALA A 200 -6.96 -0.27 -5.83
N ILE A 201 -5.97 -1.15 -6.08
CA ILE A 201 -5.14 -1.13 -7.30
C ILE A 201 -5.90 -1.74 -8.48
N THR A 202 -6.42 -2.96 -8.32
CA THR A 202 -6.99 -3.74 -9.44
C THR A 202 -8.26 -3.11 -10.00
N ARG A 203 -9.04 -2.40 -9.17
CA ARG A 203 -10.24 -1.67 -9.62
C ARG A 203 -9.95 -0.56 -10.63
N LEU A 204 -8.70 -0.08 -10.70
CA LEU A 204 -8.27 0.96 -11.62
C LEU A 204 -7.81 0.38 -12.97
N LEU A 205 -7.69 -0.94 -13.10
CA LEU A 205 -7.29 -1.58 -14.34
C LEU A 205 -8.32 -1.31 -15.46
N PRO A 206 -7.87 -0.97 -16.69
CA PRO A 206 -8.75 -0.84 -17.83
C PRO A 206 -9.61 -2.09 -18.05
N GLY A 207 -10.93 -1.91 -18.09
CA GLY A 207 -11.87 -3.02 -18.28
C GLY A 207 -12.30 -3.75 -17.00
N PHE A 208 -11.75 -3.38 -15.83
CA PHE A 208 -12.21 -3.93 -14.54
C PHE A 208 -13.59 -3.39 -14.16
N MET A 209 -13.73 -2.07 -14.11
CA MET A 209 -14.99 -1.40 -13.82
C MET A 209 -15.86 -1.31 -15.07
N GLY A 210 -17.15 -1.58 -14.93
CA GLY A 210 -18.11 -1.54 -16.04
C GLY A 210 -18.35 -0.12 -16.59
N ASN A 211 -18.26 0.91 -15.73
CA ASN A 211 -18.39 2.31 -16.12
C ASN A 211 -17.15 3.09 -15.67
N ALA A 212 -16.31 3.50 -16.62
CA ALA A 212 -15.09 4.25 -16.34
C ALA A 212 -15.36 5.63 -15.69
N ALA A 213 -16.52 6.23 -15.94
CA ALA A 213 -16.90 7.51 -15.33
C ALA A 213 -17.03 7.42 -13.80
N SER A 214 -17.35 6.23 -13.26
CA SER A 214 -17.46 6.03 -11.81
C SER A 214 -16.13 6.22 -11.09
N ILE A 215 -15.00 5.85 -11.70
CA ILE A 215 -13.68 6.01 -11.08
C ILE A 215 -13.31 7.50 -10.94
N VAL A 216 -13.73 8.33 -11.91
CA VAL A 216 -13.36 9.75 -11.98
C VAL A 216 -14.07 10.60 -10.93
N GLU A 217 -15.29 10.22 -10.52
CA GLU A 217 -16.12 10.99 -9.60
C GLU A 217 -15.98 10.55 -8.12
N GLU A 218 -15.16 9.55 -7.84
CA GLU A 218 -14.97 8.99 -6.49
C GLU A 218 -14.14 9.88 -5.56
N SER A 219 -14.24 9.57 -4.26
CA SER A 219 -13.43 10.24 -3.24
C SER A 219 -11.94 10.05 -3.53
N TYR A 220 -11.14 11.08 -3.28
CA TYR A 220 -9.68 11.07 -3.45
C TYR A 220 -9.17 11.03 -4.91
N THR A 221 -10.04 11.11 -5.91
CA THR A 221 -9.65 11.13 -7.32
C THR A 221 -9.28 12.55 -7.80
N GLY A 222 -8.15 12.66 -8.52
CA GLY A 222 -7.70 13.88 -9.19
C GLY A 222 -6.87 14.85 -8.33
N GLU A 223 -6.28 15.86 -8.97
CA GLU A 223 -5.32 16.80 -8.34
C GLU A 223 -5.93 17.76 -7.30
N ASN A 224 -7.26 17.83 -7.22
CA ASN A 224 -8.02 18.59 -6.21
C ASN A 224 -9.06 17.66 -5.58
N ALA A 225 -8.55 16.54 -5.07
CA ALA A 225 -9.30 15.48 -4.43
C ALA A 225 -10.23 16.02 -3.33
N LEU A 226 -11.50 15.62 -3.41
CA LEU A 226 -12.51 15.84 -2.37
C LEU A 226 -13.10 14.49 -1.95
N LEU A 227 -13.90 14.50 -0.89
CA LEU A 227 -14.83 13.42 -0.64
C LEU A 227 -16.00 13.52 -1.63
N GLU A 228 -16.48 12.37 -2.10
CA GLU A 228 -17.64 12.26 -2.97
C GLU A 228 -18.90 12.81 -2.27
N HIS A 229 -19.79 13.42 -3.04
CA HIS A 229 -21.12 13.87 -2.61
C HIS A 229 -21.98 12.72 -2.09
N ARG A 230 -23.14 13.02 -1.50
CA ARG A 230 -24.02 11.98 -0.96
C ARG A 230 -24.79 11.33 -2.10
N GLN A 231 -24.90 10.01 -2.01
CA GLN A 231 -25.64 9.20 -2.98
C GLN A 231 -27.07 8.98 -2.49
N TYR A 232 -28.03 9.10 -3.41
CA TYR A 232 -29.45 8.91 -3.16
C TYR A 232 -30.02 7.96 -4.22
N THR A 233 -30.97 7.12 -3.82
CA THR A 233 -31.68 6.22 -4.73
C THR A 233 -33.16 6.18 -4.40
N LYS A 234 -33.95 5.44 -5.17
CA LYS A 234 -35.38 5.25 -4.91
C LYS A 234 -35.60 4.52 -3.56
N PRO A 235 -36.69 4.84 -2.83
CA PRO A 235 -37.75 5.80 -3.15
C PRO A 235 -37.36 7.26 -2.86
N ALA A 236 -38.08 8.22 -3.47
CA ALA A 236 -37.80 9.66 -3.32
C ALA A 236 -38.09 10.22 -1.91
N ASP A 237 -38.94 9.52 -1.14
CA ASP A 237 -39.18 9.80 0.28
C ASP A 237 -39.07 8.47 1.04
N TRP A 238 -38.17 8.44 2.02
CA TRP A 238 -38.00 7.30 2.91
C TRP A 238 -38.11 7.77 4.35
N ARG A 239 -39.15 7.32 5.06
CA ARG A 239 -39.42 7.68 6.46
C ARG A 239 -39.54 9.20 6.70
N GLY A 240 -40.05 9.95 5.72
CA GLY A 240 -40.17 11.41 5.80
C GLY A 240 -38.88 12.15 5.46
N ILE A 241 -37.81 11.45 5.09
CA ILE A 241 -36.56 12.02 4.60
C ILE A 241 -36.61 12.02 3.07
N LYS A 242 -36.68 13.21 2.49
CA LYS A 242 -36.77 13.39 1.05
C LYS A 242 -35.38 13.43 0.41
N VAL A 243 -35.29 12.87 -0.80
CA VAL A 243 -34.18 13.17 -1.71
C VAL A 243 -34.23 14.67 -2.05
N PRO A 244 -33.08 15.38 -2.10
CA PRO A 244 -33.06 16.78 -2.50
C PRO A 244 -33.76 17.03 -3.85
N ASP A 245 -34.69 17.98 -3.89
CA ASP A 245 -35.54 18.25 -5.06
C ASP A 245 -34.71 18.52 -6.35
N VAL A 246 -33.52 19.12 -6.21
CA VAL A 246 -32.59 19.36 -7.32
C VAL A 246 -32.18 18.07 -8.04
N LEU A 247 -32.01 16.97 -7.31
CA LEU A 247 -31.65 15.66 -7.88
C LEU A 247 -32.80 15.02 -8.66
N LEU A 248 -34.03 15.49 -8.45
CA LEU A 248 -35.24 15.05 -9.16
C LEU A 248 -35.64 15.99 -10.31
N SER A 249 -34.92 17.10 -10.48
CA SER A 249 -35.31 18.17 -11.41
C SER A 249 -35.07 17.86 -12.89
N GLY A 250 -34.19 16.90 -13.20
CA GLY A 250 -33.73 16.61 -14.57
C GLY A 250 -32.74 17.65 -15.14
N ASP A 251 -32.39 18.68 -14.37
CA ASP A 251 -31.43 19.72 -14.78
C ASP A 251 -30.00 19.29 -14.42
N HIS A 252 -29.30 18.69 -15.39
CA HIS A 252 -27.95 18.16 -15.20
C HIS A 252 -26.96 19.21 -14.65
N ALA A 253 -26.99 20.45 -15.16
CA ALA A 253 -26.08 21.49 -14.70
C ALA A 253 -26.32 21.87 -13.23
N LYS A 254 -27.59 21.91 -12.79
CA LYS A 254 -27.90 22.14 -11.36
C LYS A 254 -27.52 20.94 -10.50
N VAL A 255 -27.71 19.72 -10.99
CA VAL A 255 -27.31 18.50 -10.29
C VAL A 255 -25.80 18.47 -10.09
N ASP A 256 -25.02 18.72 -11.13
CA ASP A 256 -23.56 18.69 -11.06
C ASP A 256 -23.02 19.77 -10.10
N ARG A 257 -23.59 20.99 -10.17
CA ARG A 257 -23.25 22.05 -9.21
C ARG A 257 -23.61 21.66 -7.77
N PHE A 258 -24.80 21.11 -7.55
CA PHE A 258 -25.23 20.65 -6.22
C PHE A 258 -24.29 19.58 -5.67
N ARG A 259 -23.90 18.59 -6.48
CA ARG A 259 -22.95 17.54 -6.09
C ARG A 259 -21.60 18.14 -5.72
N ARG A 260 -21.09 19.08 -6.51
CA ARG A 260 -19.82 19.77 -6.22
C ARG A 260 -19.88 20.56 -4.90
N ASP A 261 -20.97 21.27 -4.64
CA ASP A 261 -21.18 21.99 -3.39
C ASP A 261 -21.28 21.05 -2.18
N GLU A 262 -21.98 19.92 -2.33
CA GLU A 262 -22.11 18.91 -1.27
C GLU A 262 -20.78 18.20 -0.98
N ALA A 263 -19.97 17.92 -2.02
CA ALA A 263 -18.62 17.38 -1.88
C ALA A 263 -17.72 18.33 -1.07
N LEU A 264 -17.73 19.63 -1.38
CA LEU A 264 -16.98 20.65 -0.62
C LEU A 264 -17.45 20.73 0.84
N ALA A 265 -18.76 20.77 1.08
CA ALA A 265 -19.33 20.85 2.42
C ALA A 265 -18.99 19.62 3.27
N LYS A 266 -19.16 18.41 2.71
CA LYS A 266 -18.82 17.15 3.37
C LYS A 266 -17.32 17.03 3.64
N THR A 267 -16.48 17.45 2.70
CA THR A 267 -15.02 17.45 2.88
C THR A 267 -14.61 18.42 3.98
N ASN A 268 -15.17 19.63 4.02
CA ASN A 268 -14.95 20.57 5.12
C ASN A 268 -15.34 19.99 6.50
N GLU A 269 -16.46 19.24 6.56
CA GLU A 269 -16.94 18.64 7.81
C GLU A 269 -16.04 17.50 8.30
N LEU A 270 -15.61 16.61 7.40
CA LEU A 270 -14.97 15.33 7.78
C LEU A 270 -13.46 15.32 7.59
N ARG A 271 -12.94 16.06 6.61
CA ARG A 271 -11.54 16.08 6.18
C ARG A 271 -11.13 17.51 5.76
N PRO A 272 -11.17 18.48 6.69
CA PRO A 272 -10.79 19.87 6.39
C PRO A 272 -9.35 19.99 5.90
N ASP A 273 -8.48 19.05 6.24
CA ASP A 273 -7.11 18.93 5.72
C ASP A 273 -7.06 18.82 4.19
N LEU A 274 -8.04 18.16 3.57
CA LEU A 274 -8.13 18.10 2.10
C LEU A 274 -8.54 19.44 1.51
N ILE A 275 -9.35 20.24 2.22
CA ILE A 275 -9.68 21.61 1.79
C ILE A 275 -8.43 22.49 1.85
N GLU A 276 -7.65 22.40 2.92
CA GLU A 276 -6.37 23.11 3.07
C GLU A 276 -5.37 22.77 1.96
N ALA A 277 -5.40 21.54 1.46
CA ALA A 277 -4.52 21.10 0.38
C ALA A 277 -4.95 21.56 -1.03
N LEU A 278 -6.19 22.05 -1.21
CA LEU A 278 -6.68 22.43 -2.54
C LEU A 278 -5.83 23.54 -3.17
N ASP A 279 -5.59 23.43 -4.48
CA ASP A 279 -5.00 24.53 -5.25
C ASP A 279 -6.11 25.54 -5.61
N CYS A 280 -6.04 26.71 -4.97
CA CYS A 280 -6.96 27.79 -5.22
C CYS A 280 -7.01 28.18 -6.69
N SER A 281 -5.93 28.11 -7.47
CA SER A 281 -5.90 28.53 -8.88
C SER A 281 -6.86 27.73 -9.77
N LYS A 282 -7.16 26.48 -9.38
CA LYS A 282 -8.05 25.56 -10.07
C LYS A 282 -9.51 25.66 -9.62
N LEU A 283 -9.80 26.47 -8.58
CA LEU A 283 -11.17 26.66 -8.08
C LEU A 283 -11.93 27.68 -8.93
N ASP A 284 -13.10 27.28 -9.41
CA ASP A 284 -14.02 28.18 -10.10
C ASP A 284 -14.66 29.21 -9.14
N LYS A 285 -15.42 30.15 -9.71
CA LYS A 285 -16.07 31.21 -8.93
C LYS A 285 -17.10 30.67 -7.92
N ALA A 286 -17.77 29.57 -8.25
CA ALA A 286 -18.79 28.97 -7.39
C ALA A 286 -18.15 28.20 -6.23
N ASP A 287 -17.11 27.41 -6.48
CA ASP A 287 -16.32 26.70 -5.47
C ASP A 287 -15.76 27.68 -4.43
N ARG A 288 -15.15 28.78 -4.90
CA ARG A 288 -14.65 29.84 -4.01
C ARG A 288 -15.74 30.47 -3.16
N LYS A 289 -16.92 30.72 -3.75
CA LYS A 289 -18.07 31.27 -3.03
C LYS A 289 -18.55 30.30 -1.95
N THR A 290 -18.63 29.02 -2.26
CA THR A 290 -19.03 27.96 -1.32
C THR A 290 -18.02 27.84 -0.18
N LEU A 291 -16.73 27.79 -0.46
CA LEU A 291 -15.67 27.75 0.56
C LEU A 291 -15.67 29.00 1.45
N MET A 292 -15.85 30.19 0.89
CA MET A 292 -16.00 31.43 1.68
C MET A 292 -17.23 31.39 2.60
N ALA A 293 -18.35 30.83 2.15
CA ALA A 293 -19.54 30.65 2.98
C ALA A 293 -19.31 29.61 4.10
N LEU A 294 -18.43 28.63 3.88
CA LEU A 294 -17.99 27.65 4.87
C LEU A 294 -16.91 28.18 5.82
N GLY A 295 -16.45 29.42 5.67
CA GLY A 295 -15.48 30.06 6.58
C GLY A 295 -14.03 30.07 6.10
N TRP A 296 -13.76 29.68 4.84
CA TRP A 296 -12.40 29.64 4.28
C TRP A 296 -12.04 30.94 3.55
N GLU A 297 -10.80 31.39 3.73
CA GLU A 297 -10.17 32.37 2.86
C GLU A 297 -9.49 31.67 1.68
N VAL A 298 -9.81 32.08 0.45
CA VAL A 298 -9.36 31.44 -0.81
C VAL A 298 -8.62 32.42 -1.74
N SER A 299 -7.99 33.44 -1.15
CA SER A 299 -7.24 34.51 -1.85
C SER A 299 -5.79 34.09 -2.16
N GLY A 300 -5.22 33.19 -1.36
CA GLY A 300 -3.86 32.67 -1.51
C GLY A 300 -3.77 31.46 -2.45
N ALA A 301 -2.62 30.78 -2.43
CA ALA A 301 -2.38 29.54 -3.19
C ALA A 301 -3.25 28.38 -2.70
N HIS A 302 -3.51 28.32 -1.40
CA HIS A 302 -4.30 27.29 -0.74
C HIS A 302 -5.34 27.93 0.20
N PRO A 303 -6.50 27.28 0.44
CA PRO A 303 -7.48 27.75 1.41
C PRO A 303 -6.90 27.86 2.82
N ARG A 304 -7.33 28.85 3.59
CA ARG A 304 -6.99 28.99 5.01
C ARG A 304 -8.24 29.24 5.85
N GLN A 305 -8.33 28.59 7.00
CA GLN A 305 -9.44 28.80 7.91
C GLN A 305 -9.34 30.19 8.56
N ARG A 306 -10.47 30.92 8.60
CA ARG A 306 -10.56 32.22 9.28
C ARG A 306 -10.81 32.09 10.77
#